data_AF-A0A9X1MKP5-F1
#
_entry.id   AF-A0A9X1MKP5-F1
#
_cell.length_a   1.000
_cell.length_b   1.000
_cell.length_c   1.000
_cell.angle_alpha   90.00
_cell.angle_beta   90.00
_cell.angle_gamma   90.00
#
_symmetry.space_group_name_H-M   'P 1'
#
loop_
_entity.id
_entity.type
_entity.pdbx_description
1 polymer ?
#
loop_
_entity_poly.entity_id
_entity_poly.type
_entity_poly.pdbx_seq_one_letter_code
_entity_poly.pdbx_strand_id
1 'polypeptide(L)'
;MGFTVYYRTTKPVSNELSSQISSAADALCRQRQWLSCEPIRFFAKTDGHMKGGSKPNFSPHPDDVAAFEAIDRPDGTMLDALEVLCEISRRHAVDWEFSHDHDEGPIGFIISGECDENLLAQVEALDQLTTLISGVQTGPAVAPNIYVEDDLIDDLPEDVGGFASLAEVEAHVEASDDDDDDEEPAILKFPS
;
A
#
# COMPACT_ATOMS: atom_id res chain seq x y z
N MET A 1 -0.16 -24.74 10.76
CA MET A 1 -0.70 -24.25 9.47
C MET A 1 -0.19 -22.84 9.29
N GLY A 2 0.17 -22.44 8.07
CA GLY A 2 0.62 -21.09 7.77
C GLY A 2 -0.23 -20.54 6.63
N PHE A 3 -0.53 -19.25 6.68
CA PHE A 3 -1.20 -18.51 5.62
C PHE A 3 -0.36 -17.27 5.38
N THR A 4 0.07 -17.04 4.14
CA THR A 4 0.91 -15.89 3.81
C THR A 4 0.16 -14.98 2.85
N VAL A 5 0.16 -13.69 3.16
CA VAL A 5 -0.30 -12.65 2.24
C VAL A 5 0.93 -12.14 1.51
N TYR A 6 0.96 -12.30 0.19
CA TYR A 6 2.00 -11.79 -0.67
C TYR A 6 1.58 -10.45 -1.27
N TYR A 7 2.58 -9.63 -1.54
CA TYR A 7 2.40 -8.36 -2.24
C TYR A 7 3.51 -8.18 -3.27
N ARG A 8 3.17 -7.60 -4.41
CA ARG A 8 4.08 -7.33 -5.53
C ARG A 8 3.82 -5.94 -6.09
N THR A 9 4.85 -5.22 -6.53
CA THR A 9 4.62 -3.96 -7.25
C THR A 9 3.92 -4.22 -8.59
N THR A 10 2.95 -3.40 -8.99
CA THR A 10 2.26 -3.56 -10.29
C THR A 10 3.18 -3.24 -11.48
N LYS A 11 4.23 -2.47 -11.26
CA LYS A 11 5.24 -2.09 -12.25
C LYS A 11 6.66 -2.51 -11.78
N PRO A 12 7.60 -2.75 -12.72
CA PRO A 12 9.00 -2.93 -12.37
C PRO A 12 9.59 -1.69 -11.66
N VAL A 13 10.48 -1.92 -10.69
CA VAL A 13 11.14 -0.85 -9.93
C VAL A 13 12.67 -0.93 -10.08
N SER A 14 13.30 0.24 -10.10
CA SER A 14 14.77 0.34 -10.15
C SER A 14 15.41 -0.22 -8.87
N ASN A 15 16.71 -0.52 -8.89
CA ASN A 15 17.43 -0.98 -7.69
C ASN A 15 17.50 0.10 -6.62
N GLU A 16 17.69 1.35 -7.05
CA GLU A 16 17.70 2.52 -6.17
C GLU A 16 16.36 2.67 -5.46
N LEU A 17 15.25 2.68 -6.21
CA LEU A 17 13.91 2.79 -5.64
C LEU A 17 13.58 1.62 -4.71
N SER A 18 13.96 0.40 -5.10
CA SER A 18 13.78 -0.79 -4.25
C SER A 18 14.52 -0.67 -2.91
N SER A 19 15.73 -0.08 -2.91
CA SER A 19 16.50 0.14 -1.68
C SER A 19 15.84 1.20 -0.79
N GLN A 20 15.33 2.27 -1.39
CA GLN A 20 14.59 3.32 -0.69
C GLN A 20 13.30 2.77 -0.05
N ILE A 21 12.53 1.98 -0.79
CA ILE A 21 11.31 1.31 -0.30
C ILE A 21 11.62 0.39 0.89
N SER A 22 12.65 -0.46 0.78
CA SER A 22 13.04 -1.36 1.88
C SER A 22 13.45 -0.58 3.13
N SER A 23 14.24 0.49 2.99
CA SER A 23 14.61 1.34 4.13
C SER A 23 13.41 2.05 4.76
N ALA A 24 12.43 2.48 3.95
CA ALA A 24 11.20 3.10 4.44
C ALA A 24 10.34 2.09 5.21
N ALA A 25 10.18 0.87 4.69
CA ALA A 25 9.47 -0.21 5.35
C ALA A 25 10.11 -0.57 6.70
N ASP A 26 11.43 -0.70 6.75
CA ASP A 26 12.16 -0.97 7.99
C ASP A 26 11.92 0.14 9.04
N ALA A 27 11.92 1.40 8.61
CA ALA A 27 11.69 2.54 9.50
C ALA A 27 10.26 2.55 10.06
N LEU A 28 9.25 2.29 9.22
CA LEU A 28 7.85 2.21 9.63
C LEU A 28 7.59 1.00 10.54
N CYS A 29 8.16 -0.16 10.21
CA CYS A 29 7.98 -1.38 11.00
C CYS A 29 8.59 -1.27 12.41
N ARG A 30 9.66 -0.49 12.61
CA ARG A 30 10.28 -0.30 13.94
C ARG A 30 9.37 0.39 14.97
N GLN A 31 8.27 1.00 14.53
CA GLN A 31 7.32 1.67 15.42
C GLN A 31 6.42 0.69 16.19
N ARG A 32 6.42 -0.60 15.79
CA ARG A 32 5.57 -1.65 16.35
C ARG A 32 6.42 -2.85 16.79
N GLN A 33 5.88 -3.67 17.67
CA GLN A 33 6.35 -5.04 17.88
C GLN A 33 5.52 -5.96 17.01
N TRP A 34 6.12 -6.94 16.36
CA TRP A 34 5.44 -7.76 15.34
C TRP A 34 5.20 -9.16 15.90
N LEU A 35 4.33 -9.26 16.91
CA LEU A 35 4.00 -10.54 17.56
C LEU A 35 2.89 -11.26 16.80
N SER A 36 1.81 -10.55 16.48
CA SER A 36 0.63 -11.13 15.80
C SER A 36 0.82 -11.33 14.29
N CYS A 37 1.81 -10.69 13.68
CA CYS A 37 2.11 -10.84 12.26
C CYS A 37 3.59 -10.62 11.98
N GLU A 38 4.14 -11.22 10.91
CA GLU A 38 5.46 -10.88 10.42
C GLU A 38 5.51 -9.47 9.80
N PRO A 39 6.56 -8.67 10.07
CA PRO A 39 6.70 -7.33 9.51
C PRO A 39 6.82 -7.35 8.00
N ILE A 40 6.50 -6.22 7.36
CA ILE A 40 6.73 -6.02 5.92
C ILE A 40 8.20 -6.25 5.60
N ARG A 41 8.46 -7.28 4.82
CA ARG A 41 9.79 -7.61 4.27
C ARG A 41 9.70 -7.89 2.79
N PHE A 42 10.76 -7.57 2.08
CA PHE A 42 10.84 -7.79 0.65
C PHE A 42 11.86 -8.87 0.31
N PHE A 43 11.51 -9.70 -0.66
CA PHE A 43 12.36 -10.73 -1.23
C PHE A 43 13.21 -10.16 -2.39
N ALA A 44 14.08 -11.00 -2.94
CA ALA A 44 14.78 -10.68 -4.17
C ALA A 44 13.77 -10.41 -5.30
N LYS A 45 14.05 -9.38 -6.11
CA LYS A 45 13.19 -9.00 -7.23
C LYS A 45 13.05 -10.13 -8.24
N THR A 46 11.86 -10.24 -8.83
CA THR A 46 11.56 -11.16 -9.94
C THR A 46 11.02 -10.34 -11.09
N ASP A 47 11.61 -10.46 -12.28
CA ASP A 47 11.21 -9.73 -13.49
C ASP A 47 11.21 -8.20 -13.32
N GLY A 48 12.06 -7.68 -12.43
CA GLY A 48 12.14 -6.26 -12.10
C GLY A 48 11.09 -5.79 -11.09
N HIS A 49 10.13 -6.63 -10.71
CA HIS A 49 9.14 -6.31 -9.68
C HIS A 49 9.68 -6.60 -8.28
N MET A 50 9.30 -5.75 -7.34
CA MET A 50 9.56 -5.98 -5.92
C MET A 50 8.43 -6.83 -5.36
N LYS A 51 8.78 -7.82 -4.53
CA LYS A 51 7.86 -8.79 -3.95
C LYS A 51 8.14 -8.91 -2.47
N GLY A 52 7.13 -9.21 -1.69
CA GLY A 52 7.27 -9.54 -0.28
C GLY A 52 6.11 -10.38 0.20
N GLY A 53 6.12 -10.68 1.49
CA GLY A 53 5.00 -11.36 2.12
C GLY A 53 5.03 -11.17 3.63
N SER A 54 3.85 -11.20 4.21
CA SER A 54 3.61 -11.14 5.65
C SER A 54 2.70 -12.29 6.06
N LYS A 55 2.97 -12.84 7.24
CA LYS A 55 2.31 -14.04 7.74
C LYS A 55 1.71 -13.76 9.12
N PRO A 56 0.39 -13.90 9.32
CA PRO A 56 -0.20 -13.91 10.65
C PRO A 56 0.38 -15.02 11.53
N ASN A 57 0.58 -14.69 12.80
CA ASN A 57 1.08 -15.58 13.83
C ASN A 57 -0.06 -16.05 14.73
N PHE A 58 -0.60 -17.22 14.42
CA PHE A 58 -1.71 -17.82 15.17
C PHE A 58 -1.28 -18.44 16.51
N SER A 59 0.02 -18.60 16.75
CA SER A 59 0.55 -19.29 17.93
C SER A 59 1.95 -18.78 18.26
N PRO A 60 2.07 -17.53 18.73
CA PRO A 60 3.36 -16.98 19.13
C PRO A 60 4.00 -17.83 20.23
N HIS A 61 5.34 -17.89 20.24
CA HIS A 61 6.05 -18.61 21.29
C HIS A 61 5.83 -17.90 22.64
N PRO A 62 5.67 -18.63 23.77
CA PRO A 62 5.46 -18.00 25.08
C PRO A 62 6.54 -16.98 25.47
N ASP A 63 7.80 -17.23 25.09
CA ASP A 63 8.89 -16.29 25.34
C ASP A 63 8.74 -14.99 24.54
N ASP A 64 8.19 -15.06 23.31
CA ASP A 64 7.93 -13.87 22.48
C ASP A 64 6.76 -13.07 23.06
N VAL A 65 5.73 -13.75 23.58
CA VAL A 65 4.62 -13.11 24.30
C VAL A 65 5.14 -12.39 25.54
N ALA A 66 5.96 -13.05 26.35
CA ALA A 66 6.54 -12.44 27.55
C ALA A 66 7.46 -11.25 27.21
N ALA A 67 8.23 -11.35 26.12
CA ALA A 67 9.05 -10.24 25.63
C ALA A 67 8.20 -9.07 25.13
N PHE A 68 7.09 -9.35 24.45
CA PHE A 68 6.13 -8.35 23.99
C PHE A 68 5.47 -7.62 25.17
N GLU A 69 4.99 -8.35 26.18
CA GLU A 69 4.38 -7.78 27.39
C GLU A 69 5.34 -6.88 28.18
N ALA A 70 6.65 -7.07 28.02
CA ALA A 70 7.68 -6.24 28.65
C ALA A 70 7.99 -4.94 27.90
N ILE A 71 7.47 -4.74 26.68
CA ILE A 71 7.75 -3.59 25.82
C ILE A 71 6.48 -2.75 25.66
N ASP A 72 6.59 -1.45 25.94
CA ASP A 72 5.50 -0.49 25.74
C ASP A 72 5.43 -0.02 24.28
N ARG A 73 4.99 -0.92 23.38
CA ARG A 73 4.74 -0.61 21.97
C ARG A 73 3.52 -1.38 21.47
N PRO A 74 2.77 -0.82 20.51
CA PRO A 74 1.66 -1.54 19.90
C PRO A 74 2.15 -2.79 19.16
N ASP A 75 1.30 -3.82 19.15
CA ASP A 75 1.47 -4.98 18.29
C ASP A 75 1.24 -4.62 16.82
N GLY A 76 1.91 -5.33 15.94
CA GLY A 76 1.82 -5.24 14.49
C GLY A 76 0.91 -6.34 14.00
N THR A 77 -0.25 -5.92 13.51
CA THR A 77 -1.27 -6.79 12.91
C THR A 77 -1.12 -6.88 11.39
N MET A 78 -1.98 -7.68 10.75
CA MET A 78 -2.09 -7.64 9.29
C MET A 78 -2.65 -6.30 8.77
N LEU A 79 -3.45 -5.59 9.57
CA LEU A 79 -3.92 -4.25 9.22
C LEU A 79 -2.76 -3.24 9.26
N ASP A 80 -1.89 -3.33 10.26
CA ASP A 80 -0.69 -2.48 10.32
C ASP A 80 0.26 -2.75 9.15
N ALA A 81 0.40 -4.00 8.73
CA ALA A 81 1.17 -4.36 7.53
C ALA A 81 0.59 -3.67 6.28
N LEU A 82 -0.74 -3.68 6.14
CA LEU A 82 -1.44 -3.02 5.04
C LEU A 82 -1.25 -1.50 5.08
N GLU A 83 -1.38 -0.87 6.25
CA GLU A 83 -1.14 0.57 6.44
C GLU A 83 0.29 0.96 6.05
N VAL A 84 1.29 0.15 6.42
CA VAL A 84 2.69 0.36 6.03
C VAL A 84 2.84 0.35 4.52
N LEU A 85 2.21 -0.59 3.82
CA LEU A 85 2.26 -0.67 2.35
C LEU A 85 1.52 0.51 1.68
N CYS A 86 0.39 0.95 2.24
CA CYS A 86 -0.31 2.16 1.80
C CYS A 86 0.59 3.40 1.93
N GLU A 87 1.29 3.55 3.06
CA GLU A 87 2.18 4.68 3.28
C GLU A 87 3.40 4.65 2.35
N ILE A 88 3.99 3.47 2.12
CA ILE A 88 5.07 3.30 1.14
C ILE A 88 4.57 3.65 -0.27
N SER A 89 3.35 3.22 -0.61
CA SER A 89 2.73 3.50 -1.91
C SER A 89 2.61 5.01 -2.14
N ARG A 90 2.14 5.77 -1.15
CA ARG A 90 2.08 7.25 -1.22
C ARG A 90 3.47 7.88 -1.39
N ARG A 91 4.43 7.48 -0.54
CA ARG A 91 5.77 8.11 -0.50
C ARG A 91 6.60 7.87 -1.76
N HIS A 92 6.43 6.71 -2.38
CA HIS A 92 7.28 6.26 -3.47
C HIS A 92 6.55 6.14 -4.81
N ALA A 93 5.27 6.50 -4.86
CA ALA A 93 4.41 6.40 -6.05
C ALA A 93 4.45 5.00 -6.69
N VAL A 94 4.33 3.97 -5.84
CA VAL A 94 4.29 2.56 -6.26
C VAL A 94 2.96 1.94 -5.89
N ASP A 95 2.38 1.17 -6.79
CA ASP A 95 1.14 0.43 -6.53
C ASP A 95 1.47 -1.03 -6.23
N TRP A 96 0.60 -1.69 -5.47
CA TRP A 96 0.77 -3.08 -5.05
C TRP A 96 -0.39 -3.94 -5.53
N GLU A 97 -0.10 -5.16 -5.98
CA GLU A 97 -1.06 -6.26 -6.13
C GLU A 97 -0.84 -7.27 -5.01
N PHE A 98 -1.93 -7.83 -4.48
CA PHE A 98 -1.91 -8.78 -3.38
C PHE A 98 -2.35 -10.16 -3.83
N SER A 99 -1.74 -11.20 -3.27
CA SER A 99 -2.19 -12.58 -3.44
C SER A 99 -1.95 -13.37 -2.15
N HIS A 100 -2.35 -14.63 -2.12
CA HIS A 100 -2.12 -15.51 -0.97
C HIS A 100 -1.97 -16.96 -1.39
N ASP A 101 -1.57 -17.84 -0.47
CA ASP A 101 -1.26 -19.25 -0.74
C ASP A 101 -2.39 -20.07 -1.43
N HIS A 102 -3.64 -19.60 -1.41
CA HIS A 102 -4.82 -20.34 -1.89
C HIS A 102 -5.47 -19.84 -3.18
N ASP A 103 -4.98 -18.75 -3.78
CA ASP A 103 -5.54 -18.20 -5.03
C ASP A 103 -4.41 -17.82 -5.99
N GLU A 104 -4.63 -18.08 -7.28
CA GLU A 104 -3.70 -17.76 -8.36
C GLU A 104 -3.84 -16.30 -8.82
N GLY A 105 -4.95 -15.63 -8.49
CA GLY A 105 -5.23 -14.25 -8.87
C GLY A 105 -4.84 -13.21 -7.83
N PRO A 106 -4.81 -11.92 -8.24
CA PRO A 106 -4.73 -10.84 -7.27
C PRO A 106 -6.05 -10.77 -6.49
N ILE A 107 -5.95 -10.80 -5.16
CA ILE A 107 -7.11 -10.70 -4.25
C ILE A 107 -7.53 -9.24 -4.00
N GLY A 108 -6.69 -8.29 -4.44
CA GLY A 108 -6.93 -6.86 -4.45
C GLY A 108 -5.64 -6.06 -4.60
N PHE A 109 -5.75 -4.74 -4.55
CA PHE A 109 -4.67 -3.81 -4.84
C PHE A 109 -4.55 -2.70 -3.78
N ILE A 110 -3.38 -2.08 -3.77
CA ILE A 110 -3.19 -0.73 -3.25
C ILE A 110 -2.79 0.16 -4.43
N ILE A 111 -3.59 1.19 -4.71
CA ILE A 111 -3.34 2.14 -5.80
C ILE A 111 -3.14 3.52 -5.19
N SER A 112 -2.00 4.17 -5.46
CA SER A 112 -1.69 5.52 -4.96
C SER A 112 -1.86 5.68 -3.44
N GLY A 113 -1.64 4.62 -2.67
CA GLY A 113 -1.79 4.61 -1.22
C GLY A 113 -3.16 4.29 -0.68
N GLU A 114 -4.13 3.99 -1.53
CA GLU A 114 -5.47 3.58 -1.15
C GLU A 114 -5.63 2.08 -1.34
N CYS A 115 -6.12 1.40 -0.30
CA CYS A 115 -6.39 -0.04 -0.34
C CYS A 115 -7.79 -0.29 -0.88
N ASP A 116 -7.93 -1.25 -1.78
CA ASP A 116 -9.23 -1.72 -2.24
C ASP A 116 -10.10 -2.20 -1.07
N GLU A 117 -11.39 -1.82 -1.06
CA GLU A 117 -12.32 -2.19 0.02
C GLU A 117 -12.42 -3.71 0.23
N ASN A 118 -12.38 -4.48 -0.86
CA ASN A 118 -12.42 -5.94 -0.79
C ASN A 118 -11.15 -6.54 -0.16
N LEU A 119 -9.98 -5.94 -0.41
CA LEU A 119 -8.73 -6.37 0.21
C LEU A 119 -8.75 -6.02 1.70
N LEU A 120 -9.18 -4.80 2.04
CA LEU A 120 -9.32 -4.36 3.42
C LEU A 120 -10.25 -5.29 4.21
N ALA A 121 -11.44 -5.58 3.69
CA ALA A 121 -12.41 -6.46 4.35
C ALA A 121 -11.86 -7.89 4.59
N GLN A 122 -11.10 -8.43 3.63
CA GLN A 122 -10.45 -9.74 3.78
C GLN A 122 -9.36 -9.72 4.86
N VAL A 123 -8.55 -8.66 4.90
CA VAL A 123 -7.50 -8.49 5.92
C VAL A 123 -8.11 -8.30 7.32
N GLU A 124 -9.19 -7.52 7.44
CA GLU A 124 -9.93 -7.36 8.70
C GLU A 124 -10.51 -8.69 9.19
N ALA A 125 -11.09 -9.49 8.29
CA ALA A 125 -11.61 -10.81 8.64
C ALA A 125 -10.49 -11.78 9.09
N LEU A 126 -9.32 -11.71 8.45
CA LEU A 126 -8.14 -12.49 8.83
C LEU A 126 -7.60 -12.08 10.20
N ASP A 127 -7.58 -10.78 10.50
CA ASP A 127 -7.13 -10.28 11.79
C ASP A 127 -8.06 -10.75 12.92
N GLN A 128 -9.38 -10.60 12.74
CA GLN A 128 -10.38 -11.10 13.69
C GLN A 128 -10.24 -12.61 13.93
N LEU A 129 -10.00 -13.40 12.88
CA LEU A 129 -9.77 -14.83 12.99
C LEU A 129 -8.46 -15.15 13.74
N THR A 130 -7.42 -14.35 13.53
CA THR A 130 -6.15 -14.49 14.25
C THR A 130 -6.34 -14.25 15.74
N THR A 131 -7.02 -13.17 16.14
CA THR A 131 -7.37 -12.86 17.53
C THR A 131 -8.19 -13.98 18.19
N LEU A 132 -9.16 -14.54 17.46
CA LEU A 132 -10.00 -15.65 17.96
C LEU A 132 -9.20 -16.93 18.21
N ILE A 133 -8.22 -17.23 17.37
CA ILE A 133 -7.43 -18.47 17.46
C ILE A 133 -6.26 -18.33 18.45
N SER A 134 -5.55 -17.20 18.41
CA SER A 134 -4.36 -17.00 19.24
C SER A 134 -4.71 -16.73 20.70
N GLY A 135 -5.92 -16.20 20.98
CA GLY A 135 -6.32 -15.74 22.30
C GLY A 135 -5.60 -14.47 22.76
N VAL A 136 -4.72 -13.91 21.91
CA VAL A 136 -4.07 -12.62 22.14
C VAL A 136 -5.08 -11.55 21.76
N GLN A 137 -5.55 -10.76 22.75
CA GLN A 137 -6.39 -9.60 22.46
C GLN A 137 -5.53 -8.54 21.76
N THR A 138 -5.68 -8.41 20.45
CA THR A 138 -5.25 -7.22 19.72
C THR A 138 -6.22 -6.10 20.10
N GLY A 139 -5.77 -5.17 20.95
CA GLY A 139 -6.50 -3.91 21.10
C GLY A 139 -6.56 -3.23 19.73
N PRO A 140 -7.66 -2.54 19.37
CA PRO A 140 -7.65 -1.77 18.13
C PRO A 140 -6.44 -0.85 18.18
N ALA A 141 -5.56 -0.95 17.18
CA ALA A 141 -4.49 0.01 17.00
C ALA A 141 -5.16 1.38 17.04
N VAL A 142 -4.81 2.21 18.03
CA VAL A 142 -5.18 3.62 17.98
C VAL A 142 -4.51 4.10 16.72
N ALA A 143 -5.31 4.29 15.66
CA ALA A 143 -4.82 4.80 14.39
C ALA A 143 -3.87 5.94 14.74
N PRO A 144 -2.60 5.90 14.26
CA PRO A 144 -1.69 6.98 14.57
C PRO A 144 -2.42 8.24 14.16
N ASN A 145 -2.68 9.11 15.14
CA ASN A 145 -3.23 10.43 14.90
C ASN A 145 -2.11 11.16 14.14
N ILE A 146 -1.98 10.86 12.85
CA ILE A 146 -1.28 11.67 11.87
C ILE A 146 -2.24 12.82 11.60
N TYR A 147 -2.51 13.61 12.65
CA TYR A 147 -2.74 15.01 12.45
C TYR A 147 -1.42 15.51 11.88
N VAL A 148 -1.38 15.67 10.56
CA VAL A 148 -0.57 16.71 9.98
C VAL A 148 -1.08 17.96 10.68
N GLU A 149 -0.33 18.48 11.64
CA GLU A 149 -0.66 19.77 12.25
C GLU A 149 -0.78 20.76 11.09
N ASP A 150 -2.00 21.24 10.85
CA ASP A 150 -2.35 22.28 9.87
C ASP A 150 -1.75 23.66 10.26
N ASP A 151 -0.67 23.67 11.05
CA ASP A 151 0.05 24.84 11.55
C ASP A 151 0.99 25.45 10.48
N LEU A 152 0.78 25.14 9.20
CA LEU A 152 1.56 25.69 8.08
C LEU A 152 0.76 26.63 7.15
N ILE A 153 -0.46 27.06 7.52
CA ILE A 153 -1.28 27.99 6.72
C ILE A 153 -1.43 29.38 7.35
N ASP A 154 -0.46 29.86 8.14
CA ASP A 154 -0.48 31.23 8.69
C ASP A 154 0.53 32.20 8.04
N ASP A 155 1.35 31.75 7.08
CA ASP A 155 2.37 32.57 6.41
C ASP A 155 2.24 32.57 4.86
N LEU A 156 1.02 32.43 4.33
CA LEU A 156 0.78 32.73 2.91
C LEU A 156 0.60 34.25 2.72
N PRO A 157 1.39 34.90 1.84
CA PRO A 157 1.22 36.32 1.56
C PRO A 157 -0.17 36.59 0.97
N GLU A 158 -0.90 37.56 1.53
CA GLU A 158 -2.23 38.03 1.09
C GLU A 158 -2.27 38.64 -0.33
N ASP A 159 -1.25 38.45 -1.16
CA ASP A 159 -1.19 39.04 -2.51
C ASP A 159 -0.98 37.98 -3.60
N VAL A 160 -2.05 37.25 -3.87
CA VAL A 160 -2.28 36.60 -5.17
C VAL A 160 -3.45 37.30 -5.87
N GLY A 161 -3.33 38.62 -6.04
CA GLY A 161 -4.14 39.37 -6.99
C GLY A 161 -3.77 38.97 -8.42
N GLY A 162 -4.45 37.98 -8.99
CA GLY A 162 -4.24 37.64 -10.41
C GLY A 162 -4.86 36.37 -10.98
N PHE A 163 -5.81 35.71 -10.31
CA PHE A 163 -6.56 34.64 -10.96
C PHE A 163 -7.78 35.20 -11.68
N ALA A 164 -7.68 35.24 -13.01
CA ALA A 164 -8.78 35.52 -13.91
C ALA A 164 -9.95 34.57 -13.60
N SER A 165 -11.16 35.13 -13.56
CA SER A 165 -12.37 34.34 -13.35
C SER A 165 -12.55 33.31 -14.46
N LEU A 166 -12.99 32.10 -14.08
CA LEU A 166 -13.38 30.98 -14.95
C LEU A 166 -14.35 31.33 -16.11
N ALA A 167 -14.93 32.54 -16.11
CA ALA A 167 -15.84 33.01 -17.15
C ALA A 167 -15.16 33.48 -18.46
N GLU A 168 -13.83 33.66 -18.51
CA GLU A 168 -13.13 34.11 -19.72
C GLU A 168 -12.43 32.99 -20.53
N VAL A 169 -12.42 31.74 -20.04
CA VAL A 169 -11.74 30.63 -20.74
C VAL A 169 -12.68 29.86 -21.70
N GLU A 170 -13.99 30.11 -21.66
CA GLU A 170 -14.97 29.41 -22.51
C GLU A 170 -15.16 30.00 -23.94
N ALA A 171 -14.38 31.00 -24.35
CA ALA A 171 -14.60 31.71 -25.62
C ALA A 171 -13.64 31.35 -26.78
N HIS A 172 -12.83 30.29 -26.69
CA HIS A 172 -11.83 29.98 -27.74
C HIS A 172 -11.65 28.51 -28.12
N VAL A 173 -12.71 27.70 -28.00
CA VAL A 173 -12.72 26.33 -28.58
C VAL A 173 -14.00 26.12 -29.39
N GLU A 174 -14.25 27.00 -30.36
CA GLU A 174 -15.11 26.70 -31.50
C GLU A 174 -14.36 27.10 -32.77
N ALA A 175 -13.73 26.10 -33.42
CA ALA A 175 -13.54 25.97 -34.86
C ALA A 175 -12.30 25.10 -35.16
N SER A 176 -12.50 23.79 -35.25
CA SER A 176 -11.83 22.95 -36.25
C SER A 176 -12.63 21.66 -36.40
N ASP A 177 -13.61 21.73 -37.30
CA ASP A 177 -13.99 20.62 -38.18
C ASP A 177 -12.76 20.11 -38.98
N ASP A 178 -12.90 18.92 -39.57
CA ASP A 178 -11.97 18.19 -40.45
C ASP A 178 -10.99 17.28 -39.67
N ASP A 179 -10.82 15.99 -39.93
CA ASP A 179 -11.16 15.14 -41.09
C ASP A 179 -11.20 13.66 -40.65
N ASP A 180 -11.98 12.87 -41.38
CA ASP A 180 -11.96 11.41 -41.42
C ASP A 180 -10.55 10.85 -41.67
N ASP A 181 -10.18 9.76 -41.00
CA ASP A 181 -9.34 8.72 -41.62
C ASP A 181 -9.55 7.35 -40.93
N ASP A 182 -10.21 6.46 -41.68
CA ASP A 182 -10.37 5.04 -41.41
C ASP A 182 -8.98 4.34 -41.47
N GLU A 183 -8.32 4.14 -40.33
CA GLU A 183 -7.13 3.28 -40.25
C GLU A 183 -7.52 1.82 -40.00
N GLU A 184 -7.41 0.99 -41.05
CA GLU A 184 -7.53 -0.47 -41.01
C GLU A 184 -6.55 -1.12 -40.00
N PRO A 185 -6.96 -2.12 -39.20
CA PRO A 185 -6.06 -2.76 -38.25
C PRO A 185 -5.03 -3.65 -38.95
N ALA A 186 -3.75 -3.45 -38.60
CA ALA A 186 -2.62 -4.21 -39.13
C ALA A 186 -2.68 -5.72 -38.78
N ILE A 187 -2.80 -6.56 -39.81
CA ILE A 187 -2.73 -8.02 -39.70
C ILE A 187 -1.26 -8.45 -39.57
N LEU A 188 -0.88 -8.91 -38.37
CA LEU A 188 0.42 -9.55 -38.11
C LEU A 188 0.52 -10.91 -38.82
N LYS A 189 1.41 -11.02 -39.81
CA LYS A 189 1.77 -12.30 -40.45
C LYS A 189 2.98 -12.92 -39.76
N PHE A 190 2.82 -14.17 -39.30
CA PHE A 190 3.92 -14.99 -38.78
C PHE A 190 4.59 -15.79 -39.92
N PRO A 191 5.93 -15.87 -39.96
CA PRO A 191 6.63 -16.73 -40.92
C PRO A 191 6.55 -18.20 -40.50
N SER A 192 6.31 -19.05 -41.49
CA SER A 192 6.32 -20.52 -41.44
C SER A 192 7.72 -21.11 -41.39
#